data_AF-A0A558CAV1-F1
#
_entry.id   AF-A0A558CAV1-F1
#
_cell.length_a   1.000
_cell.length_b   1.000
_cell.length_c   1.000
_cell.angle_alpha   90.00
_cell.angle_beta   90.00
_cell.angle_gamma   90.00
#
_symmetry.space_group_name_H-M   'P 1'
#
loop_
_entity.id
_entity.type
_entity.pdbx_description
1 polymer ?
#
loop_
_entity_poly.entity_id
_entity_poly.type
_entity_poly.pdbx_seq_one_letter_code
_entity_poly.pdbx_strand_id
1 'polypeptide(L)'
;MAGWINESLKIMRGQGVPIANEDAPGIRKVIEKESGGDPYAVNQWDSNARAGHPSKGLMQTVDSTFQAYKLSGHDNIYDPVDNIIAGVRYTINRYGGFSSHPGLKSLNSGSGYRGY
;
A
#
# COMPACT_ATOMS: atom_id res chain seq x y z
N MET A 1 -13.02 3.94 1.46
CA MET A 1 -12.16 2.76 1.67
C MET A 1 -12.55 1.53 0.83
N ALA A 2 -13.65 0.82 1.12
CA ALA A 2 -13.96 -0.46 0.44
C ALA A 2 -14.11 -0.33 -1.08
N GLY A 3 -14.78 0.74 -1.55
CA GLY A 3 -14.92 1.05 -2.97
C GLY A 3 -13.58 1.23 -3.67
N TRP A 4 -12.68 2.04 -3.09
CA TRP A 4 -11.35 2.29 -3.64
C TRP A 4 -10.50 1.02 -3.77
N ILE A 5 -10.55 0.13 -2.77
CA ILE A 5 -9.83 -1.14 -2.82
C ILE A 5 -10.36 -2.01 -3.97
N ASN A 6 -11.68 -2.18 -4.07
CA ASN A 6 -12.30 -3.01 -5.11
C ASN A 6 -12.05 -2.46 -6.51
N GLU A 7 -12.11 -1.14 -6.67
CA GLU A 7 -11.80 -0.46 -7.92
C GLU A 7 -10.33 -0.66 -8.32
N SER A 8 -9.40 -0.46 -7.39
CA SER A 8 -7.98 -0.69 -7.61
C SER A 8 -7.71 -2.13 -8.04
N LEU A 9 -8.30 -3.11 -7.36
CA LEU A 9 -8.20 -4.53 -7.70
C LEU A 9 -8.71 -4.82 -9.11
N LYS A 10 -9.87 -4.26 -9.47
CA LYS A 10 -10.45 -4.40 -10.81
C LYS A 10 -9.51 -3.85 -11.88
N ILE A 11 -8.97 -2.64 -11.69
CA ILE A 11 -8.04 -1.99 -12.64
C ILE A 11 -6.76 -2.82 -12.78
N MET A 12 -6.14 -3.21 -11.66
CA MET A 12 -4.91 -4.00 -11.66
C MET A 12 -5.08 -5.36 -12.34
N ARG A 13 -6.20 -6.05 -12.09
CA ARG A 13 -6.52 -7.30 -12.77
C ARG A 13 -6.70 -7.11 -14.28
N GLY A 14 -7.32 -6.01 -14.70
CA GLY A 14 -7.42 -5.64 -16.12
C GLY A 14 -6.06 -5.41 -16.79
N GLN A 15 -5.02 -5.09 -16.01
CA GLN A 15 -3.64 -4.93 -16.47
C GLN A 15 -2.77 -6.18 -16.27
N GLY A 16 -3.37 -7.32 -15.90
CA GLY A 16 -2.65 -8.59 -15.72
C GLY A 16 -1.81 -8.67 -14.43
N VAL A 17 -2.00 -7.76 -13.48
CA VAL A 17 -1.35 -7.86 -12.16
C VAL A 17 -1.94 -9.07 -11.42
N PRO A 18 -1.10 -9.99 -10.89
CA PRO A 18 -1.57 -11.19 -10.19
C PRO A 18 -2.07 -10.83 -8.78
N ILE A 19 -3.27 -10.25 -8.71
CA ILE A 19 -3.94 -9.86 -7.47
C ILE A 19 -5.40 -10.34 -7.52
N ALA A 20 -5.92 -10.78 -6.38
CA ALA A 20 -7.24 -11.39 -6.26
C ALA A 20 -8.15 -10.60 -5.29
N ASN A 21 -9.46 -10.86 -5.33
CA ASN A 21 -10.40 -10.18 -4.43
C ASN A 21 -10.16 -10.56 -2.96
N GLU A 22 -9.60 -11.74 -2.76
CA GLU A 22 -9.20 -12.33 -1.48
C GLU A 22 -8.06 -11.54 -0.80
N ASP A 23 -7.33 -10.71 -1.56
CA ASP A 23 -6.29 -9.83 -1.02
C ASP A 23 -6.88 -8.55 -0.40
N ALA A 24 -8.13 -8.20 -0.69
CA ALA A 24 -8.78 -6.97 -0.22
C ALA A 24 -8.72 -6.77 1.31
N PRO A 25 -8.94 -7.80 2.15
CA PRO A 25 -8.79 -7.66 3.60
C PRO A 25 -7.35 -7.35 4.03
N GLY A 26 -6.36 -7.92 3.35
CA GLY A 26 -4.94 -7.65 3.61
C GLY A 26 -4.58 -6.21 3.25
N ILE A 27 -5.03 -5.74 2.09
CA ILE A 27 -4.83 -4.35 1.64
C ILE A 27 -5.49 -3.37 2.62
N ARG A 28 -6.74 -3.62 3.01
CA ARG A 28 -7.46 -2.80 4.02
C ARG A 28 -6.65 -2.68 5.30
N LYS A 29 -6.15 -3.80 5.83
CA LYS A 29 -5.42 -3.84 7.10
C LYS A 29 -4.11 -3.05 7.04
N VAL A 30 -3.43 -3.08 5.90
CA VAL A 30 -2.26 -2.23 5.65
C VAL A 30 -2.67 -0.76 5.66
N ILE A 31 -3.71 -0.37 4.91
CA ILE A 31 -4.15 1.03 4.86
C ILE A 31 -4.54 1.54 6.26
N GLU A 32 -5.30 0.76 7.03
CA GLU A 32 -5.69 1.10 8.39
C GLU A 32 -4.48 1.32 9.31
N LYS A 33 -3.42 0.53 9.14
CA LYS A 33 -2.17 0.67 9.90
C LYS A 33 -1.33 1.87 9.46
N GLU A 34 -1.21 2.08 8.16
CA GLU A 34 -0.29 3.05 7.56
C GLU A 34 -0.85 4.48 7.62
N SER A 35 -2.15 4.65 7.39
CA SER A 35 -2.78 5.98 7.27
C SER A 35 -4.04 6.16 8.11
N GLY A 36 -4.53 5.11 8.79
CA GLY A 36 -5.86 5.13 9.40
C GLY A 36 -7.00 5.29 8.39
N GLY A 37 -6.71 5.16 7.08
CA GLY A 37 -7.67 5.40 6.02
C GLY A 37 -7.75 6.83 5.50
N ASP A 38 -6.81 7.71 5.87
CA ASP A 38 -6.73 9.06 5.35
C ASP A 38 -5.92 9.11 4.03
N PRO A 39 -6.56 9.46 2.89
CA PRO A 39 -5.86 9.60 1.61
C PRO A 39 -4.83 10.73 1.57
N TYR A 40 -4.89 11.66 2.52
CA TYR A 40 -3.97 12.81 2.61
C TYR A 40 -2.93 12.66 3.72
N ALA A 41 -2.83 11.47 4.34
CA ALA A 41 -1.83 11.20 5.37
C ALA A 41 -0.41 11.44 4.84
N VAL A 42 0.41 12.19 5.59
CA VAL A 42 1.82 12.46 5.28
C VAL A 42 2.68 12.14 6.51
N ASN A 43 3.60 11.18 6.37
CA ASN A 43 4.59 10.92 7.42
C ASN A 43 5.73 11.94 7.34
N GLN A 44 5.95 12.69 8.42
CA GLN A 44 6.98 13.73 8.51
C GLN A 44 8.13 13.38 9.46
N TRP A 45 8.11 12.20 10.07
CA TRP A 45 9.00 11.87 11.19
C TRP A 45 10.15 10.93 10.82
N ASP A 46 9.99 10.13 9.77
CA ASP A 46 10.96 9.11 9.40
C ASP A 46 12.19 9.66 8.64
N SER A 47 13.14 8.76 8.35
CA SER A 47 14.35 9.12 7.60
C SER A 47 14.06 9.66 6.20
N ASN A 48 12.98 9.19 5.56
CA ASN A 48 12.62 9.64 4.23
C ASN A 48 12.09 11.07 4.29
N ALA A 49 11.23 11.38 5.27
CA ALA A 49 10.77 12.74 5.53
C ALA A 49 11.92 13.70 5.84
N ARG A 50 12.87 13.27 6.68
CA ARG A 50 14.10 14.03 6.96
C ARG A 50 14.96 14.26 5.72
N ALA A 51 14.90 13.34 4.75
CA ALA A 51 15.57 13.46 3.47
C ALA A 51 14.74 14.21 2.40
N GLY A 52 13.57 14.74 2.76
CA GLY A 52 12.70 15.49 1.83
C GLY A 52 11.77 14.62 0.97
N HIS A 53 11.65 13.34 1.25
CA HIS A 53 10.84 12.37 0.51
C HIS A 53 9.79 11.70 1.41
N PRO A 54 8.86 12.46 2.02
CA PRO A 54 7.89 11.89 2.94
C PRO A 54 6.99 10.87 2.25
N SER A 55 6.62 9.83 3.01
CA SER A 55 5.58 8.88 2.62
C SER A 55 4.19 9.52 2.65
N LYS A 56 3.34 9.19 1.68
CA LYS A 56 2.04 9.86 1.46
C LYS A 56 0.92 8.87 1.12
N GLY A 57 -0.29 9.27 1.48
CA GLY A 57 -1.55 8.63 1.10
C GLY A 57 -1.82 7.31 1.82
N LEU A 58 -2.83 6.59 1.33
CA LEU A 58 -3.42 5.43 2.01
C LEU A 58 -2.41 4.33 2.37
N MET A 59 -1.49 4.04 1.46
CA MET A 59 -0.47 3.01 1.58
C MET A 59 0.90 3.57 1.96
N GLN A 60 0.99 4.86 2.33
CA GLN A 60 2.22 5.54 2.74
C GLN A 60 3.39 5.30 1.77
N THR A 61 3.15 5.56 0.48
CA THR A 61 4.18 5.47 -0.56
C THR A 61 5.01 6.76 -0.63
N VAL A 62 6.33 6.64 -0.78
CA VAL A 62 7.19 7.78 -1.17
C VAL A 62 7.06 8.07 -2.67
N ASP A 63 7.36 9.30 -3.10
CA ASP A 63 7.17 9.74 -4.49
C ASP A 63 7.90 8.85 -5.51
N SER A 64 9.13 8.44 -5.23
CA SER A 64 9.92 7.57 -6.12
C SER A 64 9.28 6.20 -6.32
N THR A 65 8.76 5.60 -5.24
CA THR A 65 7.99 4.35 -5.30
C THR A 65 6.70 4.56 -6.06
N PHE A 66 5.96 5.63 -5.79
CA PHE A 66 4.72 5.91 -6.51
C PHE A 66 4.96 6.01 -8.02
N GLN A 67 5.96 6.79 -8.45
CA GLN A 67 6.29 6.94 -9.86
C GLN A 67 6.74 5.63 -10.53
N ALA A 68 7.46 4.77 -9.81
CA ALA A 68 7.92 3.49 -10.34
C ALA A 68 6.79 2.44 -10.48
N TYR A 69 5.75 2.51 -9.63
CA TYR A 69 4.72 1.48 -9.52
C TYR A 69 3.30 1.93 -9.86
N LYS A 70 3.08 3.20 -10.19
CA LYS A 70 1.79 3.68 -10.73
C LYS A 70 1.49 3.07 -12.09
N LEU A 71 0.21 3.03 -12.44
CA LEU A 71 -0.24 2.70 -13.80
C LEU A 71 -0.32 3.98 -14.64
N SER A 72 -0.30 3.85 -15.96
CA SER A 72 -0.48 4.99 -16.86
C SER A 72 -1.87 5.61 -16.65
N GLY A 73 -1.94 6.94 -16.51
CA GLY A 73 -3.18 7.66 -16.19
C GLY A 73 -3.54 7.70 -14.70
N HIS A 74 -2.70 7.11 -13.83
CA HIS A 74 -2.83 7.13 -12.37
C HIS A 74 -1.70 7.96 -11.76
N ASP A 75 -1.77 9.28 -11.94
CA ASP A 75 -0.68 10.21 -11.69
C ASP A 75 -0.78 10.98 -10.37
N ASN A 76 -1.80 10.73 -9.54
CA ASN A 76 -2.04 11.45 -8.30
C ASN A 76 -1.78 10.60 -7.05
N ILE A 77 -0.69 10.87 -6.33
CA ILE A 77 -0.33 10.12 -5.12
C ILE A 77 -1.36 10.22 -3.97
N TYR A 78 -2.21 11.25 -3.98
CA TYR A 78 -3.28 11.42 -3.00
C TYR A 78 -4.64 10.89 -3.49
N ASP A 79 -4.73 10.49 -4.76
CA ASP A 79 -5.91 9.75 -5.21
C ASP A 79 -5.90 8.37 -4.54
N PRO A 80 -6.99 7.98 -3.85
CA PRO A 80 -7.07 6.71 -3.16
C PRO A 80 -6.78 5.49 -4.04
N VAL A 81 -7.25 5.49 -5.28
CA VAL A 81 -7.11 4.36 -6.21
C VAL A 81 -5.68 4.31 -6.73
N ASP A 82 -5.13 5.45 -7.16
CA ASP A 82 -3.74 5.54 -7.65
C ASP A 82 -2.74 5.09 -6.58
N ASN A 83 -2.93 5.56 -5.34
CA ASN A 83 -2.06 5.25 -4.21
C ASN A 83 -2.10 3.74 -3.87
N ILE A 84 -3.30 3.16 -3.86
CA ILE A 84 -3.47 1.72 -3.66
C ILE A 84 -2.81 0.92 -4.78
N ILE A 85 -3.00 1.31 -6.05
CA ILE A 85 -2.38 0.67 -7.20
C ILE A 85 -0.85 0.62 -7.05
N ALA A 86 -0.23 1.77 -6.76
CA ALA A 86 1.22 1.86 -6.63
C ALA A 86 1.73 1.04 -5.42
N GLY A 87 1.09 1.16 -4.25
CA GLY A 87 1.49 0.44 -3.04
C GLY A 87 1.32 -1.07 -3.14
N VAL A 88 0.25 -1.55 -3.80
CA VAL A 88 0.00 -2.98 -4.05
C VAL A 88 1.04 -3.54 -5.03
N ARG A 89 1.30 -2.85 -6.15
CA ARG A 89 2.28 -3.31 -7.14
C ARG A 89 3.69 -3.34 -6.57
N TYR A 90 4.06 -2.35 -5.75
CA TYR A 90 5.31 -2.37 -4.98
C TYR A 90 5.37 -3.58 -4.04
N THR A 91 4.28 -3.84 -3.29
CA THR A 91 4.21 -4.96 -2.34
C THR A 91 4.37 -6.31 -3.04
N ILE A 92 3.71 -6.51 -4.18
CA ILE A 92 3.84 -7.73 -4.98
C ILE A 92 5.28 -7.88 -5.49
N ASN A 93 5.86 -6.83 -6.07
CA ASN A 93 7.23 -6.89 -6.60
C ASN A 93 8.24 -7.19 -5.49
N ARG A 94 8.09 -6.56 -4.32
CA ARG A 94 9.06 -6.64 -3.23
C ARG A 94 8.94 -7.92 -2.38
N TYR A 95 7.72 -8.46 -2.23
CA TYR A 95 7.41 -9.54 -1.27
C TYR A 95 6.72 -10.76 -1.89
N GLY A 96 6.35 -10.72 -3.17
CA GLY A 96 5.63 -11.80 -3.84
C GLY A 96 4.14 -11.86 -3.49
N GLY A 97 3.58 -10.84 -2.84
CA GLY A 97 2.16 -10.73 -2.49
C GLY A 97 1.90 -10.25 -1.05
N PHE A 98 0.63 -10.01 -0.73
CA PHE A 98 0.23 -9.49 0.59
C PHE A 98 0.37 -10.53 1.71
N SER A 99 0.21 -11.83 1.41
CA SER A 99 0.43 -12.93 2.35
C SER A 99 1.86 -12.98 2.91
N SER A 100 2.82 -12.43 2.16
CA SER A 100 4.25 -12.42 2.49
C SER A 100 4.75 -11.08 3.02
N HIS A 101 3.88 -10.06 3.04
CA HIS A 101 4.22 -8.71 3.47
C HIS A 101 4.57 -8.69 4.98
N PRO A 102 5.72 -8.13 5.41
CA PRO A 102 6.19 -8.20 6.80
C PRO A 102 5.19 -7.61 7.81
N GLY A 103 4.52 -6.52 7.41
CA GLY A 103 3.46 -5.88 8.18
C GLY A 103 2.24 -6.79 8.42
N LEU A 104 2.01 -7.79 7.57
CA LEU A 104 0.95 -8.80 7.68
C LEU A 104 1.46 -10.15 8.19
N LYS A 105 2.73 -10.51 7.95
CA LYS A 105 3.35 -11.71 8.52
C LYS A 105 3.31 -11.71 10.05
N SER A 106 3.59 -10.56 10.68
CA SER A 106 3.46 -10.40 12.14
C SER A 106 2.04 -10.64 12.66
N LEU A 107 1.02 -10.58 11.80
CA LEU A 107 -0.39 -10.78 12.16
C LEU A 107 -0.90 -12.18 11.78
N ASN A 108 -0.29 -12.82 10.78
CA ASN A 108 -0.59 -14.21 10.37
C ASN A 108 0.20 -15.26 11.16
N SER A 109 1.38 -14.91 11.69
CA SER A 109 2.03 -15.71 12.72
C SER A 109 1.58 -15.17 14.08
N GLY A 110 0.64 -15.84 14.75
CA GLY A 110 0.29 -15.59 16.15
C GLY A 110 1.43 -15.92 17.12
N SER A 111 2.61 -15.34 16.92
CA SER A 111 3.78 -15.54 17.77
C SER A 111 4.02 -14.27 18.58
N GLY A 112 3.92 -14.44 19.89
CA GLY A 112 3.85 -13.38 20.88
C GLY A 112 4.90 -12.29 20.74
N TYR A 113 4.43 -11.07 21.00
CA TYR A 113 5.22 -9.90 21.33
C TYR A 113 6.37 -10.29 22.28
N ARG A 114 7.61 -10.07 21.87
CA ARG A 114 8.76 -9.92 22.79
C ARG A 114 9.37 -8.56 22.52
N GLY A 115 8.87 -7.57 23.26
CA GLY A 115 9.58 -6.31 23.44
C GLY A 115 10.88 -6.58 24.20
N TYR A 116 11.92 -5.87 23.81
CA TYR A 116 13.07 -5.62 24.68
C TYR A 116 12.76 -4.42 25.58
#